data_AF-A0A7Y8HTJ3-F1
#
_entry.id   AF-A0A7Y8HTJ3-F1
#
_cell.length_a   1.000
_cell.length_b   1.000
_cell.length_c   1.000
_cell.angle_alpha   90.00
_cell.angle_beta   90.00
_cell.angle_gamma   90.00
#
_symmetry.space_group_name_H-M   'P 1'
#
loop_
_entity.id
_entity.type
_entity.pdbx_description
1 polymer ?
#
loop_
_entity_poly.entity_id
_entity_poly.type
_entity_poly.pdbx_seq_one_letter_code
_entity_poly.pdbx_strand_id
1 'polypeptide(L)'
;VCEPDSVHVAQLCGVETYAFVKHLVSIVRGALLPGMCPFDLLRACFPGGSITGAPKIRAMQIIDELEPTRRGPYAGAVGYFSFSGNMDMCINIRTVVVKKHQAFIQAGAGIVADSNPEHEYEETCNKAQAMMKAIQLAEQGLE
;
A
#
# COMPACT_ATOMS: atom_id res chain seq x y z
N VAL A 1 18.48 6.11 -6.96
CA VAL A 1 18.49 7.19 -5.93
C VAL A 1 19.40 6.89 -4.76
N CYS A 2 19.88 5.66 -4.58
CA CYS A 2 20.89 5.32 -3.57
C CYS A 2 22.31 5.32 -4.14
N GLU A 3 23.32 5.39 -3.28
CA GLU A 3 24.71 5.12 -3.64
C GLU A 3 24.85 3.70 -4.21
N PRO A 4 25.68 3.50 -5.27
CA PRO A 4 26.02 2.17 -5.76
C PRO A 4 26.51 1.26 -4.63
N ASP A 5 26.21 -0.04 -4.73
CA ASP A 5 26.58 -1.08 -3.76
C ASP A 5 26.06 -0.91 -2.32
N SER A 6 25.38 0.20 -1.98
CA SER A 6 24.76 0.40 -0.67
C SER A 6 23.43 -0.35 -0.51
N VAL A 7 22.76 -0.68 -1.63
CA VAL A 7 21.44 -1.31 -1.63
C VAL A 7 21.57 -2.79 -1.33
N HIS A 8 20.92 -3.23 -0.26
CA HIS A 8 20.94 -4.64 0.17
C HIS A 8 19.60 -5.06 0.78
N VAL A 9 19.35 -6.36 0.75
CA VAL A 9 18.20 -6.99 1.41
C VAL A 9 18.59 -7.27 2.86
N ALA A 10 18.16 -6.41 3.77
CA ALA A 10 18.43 -6.53 5.20
C ALA A 10 17.64 -7.67 5.87
N GLN A 11 16.45 -7.98 5.34
CA GLN A 11 15.64 -9.12 5.74
C GLN A 11 14.95 -9.67 4.49
N LEU A 12 15.03 -10.97 4.27
CA LEU A 12 14.35 -11.65 3.17
C LEU A 12 13.25 -12.54 3.72
N CYS A 13 12.02 -12.31 3.29
CA CYS A 13 10.86 -13.17 3.55
C CYS A 13 10.67 -13.55 5.04
N GLY A 14 10.81 -12.58 5.95
CA GLY A 14 10.48 -12.79 7.36
C GLY A 14 8.97 -12.75 7.59
N VAL A 15 8.47 -13.53 8.55
CA VAL A 15 7.04 -13.57 8.87
C VAL A 15 6.72 -12.53 9.93
N GLU A 16 5.86 -11.58 9.61
CA GLU A 16 5.28 -10.63 10.57
C GLU A 16 3.84 -11.04 10.92
N THR A 17 3.53 -11.08 12.22
CA THR A 17 2.20 -11.45 12.71
C THR A 17 1.46 -10.21 13.19
N TYR A 18 0.28 -9.98 12.62
CA TYR A 18 -0.68 -8.95 13.02
C TYR A 18 -1.92 -9.61 13.63
N ALA A 19 -2.85 -8.81 14.16
CA ALA A 19 -4.04 -9.30 14.86
C ALA A 19 -4.89 -10.29 14.07
N PHE A 20 -4.98 -10.13 12.74
CA PHE A 20 -5.87 -10.93 11.90
C PHE A 20 -5.17 -11.62 10.71
N VAL A 21 -3.90 -11.30 10.44
CA VAL A 21 -3.16 -11.76 9.27
C VAL A 21 -1.68 -11.92 9.57
N LYS A 22 -0.99 -12.77 8.81
CA LYS A 22 0.47 -12.83 8.76
C LYS A 22 0.95 -12.35 7.41
N HIS A 23 2.01 -11.54 7.39
CA HIS A 23 2.63 -11.06 6.16
C HIS A 23 4.03 -11.62 6.00
N LEU A 24 4.40 -11.95 4.76
CA LEU A 24 5.79 -12.20 4.40
C LEU A 24 6.45 -10.88 4.02
N VAL A 25 7.40 -10.44 4.83
CA VAL A 25 8.01 -9.10 4.76
C VAL A 25 9.50 -9.21 4.47
N SER A 26 9.93 -8.45 3.46
CA SER A 26 11.35 -8.23 3.17
C SER A 26 11.68 -6.76 3.40
N ILE A 27 12.86 -6.51 3.96
CA ILE A 27 13.37 -5.15 4.23
C ILE A 27 14.53 -4.89 3.27
N VAL A 28 14.40 -3.84 2.46
CA VAL A 28 15.47 -3.36 1.57
C VAL A 28 15.96 -2.02 2.11
N ARG A 29 17.28 -1.88 2.25
CA ARG A 29 17.93 -0.66 2.74
C ARG A 29 19.00 -0.20 1.76
N GLY A 30 19.31 1.09 1.78
CA GLY A 30 20.40 1.69 1.01
C GLY A 30 20.73 3.09 1.53
N ALA A 31 21.94 3.56 1.25
CA ALA A 31 22.35 4.92 1.57
C ALA A 31 21.88 5.85 0.46
N LEU A 32 21.20 6.94 0.81
CA LEU A 32 20.72 7.89 -0.18
C LEU A 32 21.92 8.58 -0.86
N LEU A 33 21.88 8.72 -2.19
CA LEU A 33 22.97 9.34 -2.94
C LEU A 33 23.18 10.80 -2.48
N PRO A 34 24.42 11.31 -2.39
CA PRO A 34 24.68 12.71 -2.05
C PRO A 34 23.91 13.67 -2.95
N GLY A 35 23.26 14.66 -2.35
CA GLY A 35 22.43 15.66 -3.05
C GLY A 35 21.00 15.22 -3.36
N MET A 36 20.62 13.96 -3.12
CA MET A 36 19.22 13.54 -3.15
C MET A 36 18.54 13.83 -1.82
N CYS A 37 17.22 13.99 -1.84
CA CYS A 37 16.41 14.20 -0.64
C CYS A 37 15.27 13.17 -0.52
N PRO A 38 14.54 13.12 0.61
CA PRO A 38 13.43 12.18 0.77
C PRO A 38 12.32 12.31 -0.29
N PHE A 39 12.12 13.50 -0.87
CA PHE A 39 11.18 13.69 -1.97
C PHE A 39 11.61 12.95 -3.24
N ASP A 40 12.92 12.92 -3.55
CA ASP A 40 13.46 12.15 -4.67
C ASP A 40 13.28 10.65 -4.46
N LEU A 41 13.51 10.19 -3.22
CA LEU A 41 13.28 8.80 -2.84
C LEU A 41 11.81 8.42 -3.01
N LEU A 42 10.88 9.22 -2.50
CA LEU A 42 9.45 8.96 -2.66
C LEU A 42 9.07 8.94 -4.14
N ARG A 43 9.50 9.93 -4.93
CA ARG A 43 9.22 10.01 -6.38
C ARG A 43 9.73 8.76 -7.13
N ALA A 44 10.91 8.25 -6.78
CA ALA A 44 11.48 7.07 -7.44
C ALA A 44 10.77 5.77 -7.06
N CYS A 45 10.30 5.65 -5.82
CA CYS A 45 9.67 4.43 -5.32
C CYS A 45 8.16 4.39 -5.55
N PHE A 46 7.50 5.54 -5.66
CA PHE A 46 6.06 5.65 -5.76
C PHE A 46 5.53 5.29 -7.16
N PRO A 47 4.33 4.68 -7.26
CA PRO A 47 3.58 4.03 -6.19
C PRO A 47 4.20 2.68 -5.78
N GLY A 48 3.79 2.15 -4.62
CA GLY A 48 4.33 0.91 -4.06
C GLY A 48 4.17 -0.30 -4.98
N GLY A 49 5.19 -1.15 -5.08
CA GLY A 49 5.15 -2.34 -5.95
C GLY A 49 4.05 -3.34 -5.56
N SER A 50 3.78 -3.49 -4.26
CA SER A 50 2.77 -4.41 -3.71
C SER A 50 1.33 -4.06 -4.05
N ILE A 51 1.06 -2.83 -4.50
CA ILE A 51 -0.29 -2.35 -4.86
C ILE A 51 -0.45 -2.04 -6.34
N THR A 52 0.63 -2.21 -7.11
CA THR A 52 0.64 -2.09 -8.57
C THR A 52 0.85 -3.45 -9.19
N GLY A 53 2.10 -3.92 -9.21
CA GLY A 53 2.52 -5.18 -9.81
C GLY A 53 3.90 -5.07 -10.45
N ALA A 54 4.28 -6.10 -11.18
CA ALA A 54 5.56 -6.18 -11.87
C ALA A 54 5.39 -6.71 -13.31
N PRO A 55 5.95 -6.05 -14.34
CA PRO A 55 6.63 -4.75 -14.32
C PRO A 55 5.68 -3.57 -13.99
N LYS A 56 6.12 -2.66 -13.12
CA LYS A 56 5.26 -1.61 -12.50
C LYS A 56 4.45 -0.80 -13.51
N ILE A 57 5.09 -0.27 -14.56
CA ILE A 57 4.42 0.58 -15.55
C ILE A 57 3.33 -0.19 -16.29
N ARG A 58 3.63 -1.43 -16.72
CA ARG A 58 2.62 -2.23 -17.43
C ARG A 58 1.47 -2.65 -16.51
N ALA A 59 1.77 -3.02 -15.27
CA ALA A 59 0.74 -3.32 -14.29
C ALA A 59 -0.20 -2.12 -14.05
N MET A 60 0.34 -0.91 -13.93
CA MET A 60 -0.48 0.31 -13.79
C MET A 60 -1.36 0.59 -15.01
N GLN A 61 -0.88 0.33 -16.22
CA GLN A 61 -1.68 0.48 -17.44
C GLN A 61 -2.86 -0.50 -17.46
N ILE A 62 -2.61 -1.77 -17.11
CA ILE A 62 -3.68 -2.78 -17.01
C ILE A 62 -4.70 -2.39 -15.94
N ILE A 63 -4.23 -1.90 -14.79
CA ILE A 63 -5.10 -1.39 -13.73
C ILE A 63 -5.98 -0.25 -14.26
N ASP A 64 -5.42 0.71 -15.00
CA ASP A 64 -6.16 1.84 -15.58
C ASP A 64 -7.14 1.39 -16.68
N GLU A 65 -6.79 0.36 -17.45
CA GLU A 65 -7.67 -0.27 -18.46
C GLU A 65 -8.88 -0.98 -17.82
N LEU A 66 -8.70 -1.57 -16.63
CA LEU A 66 -9.71 -2.42 -15.98
C LEU A 66 -10.55 -1.70 -14.92
N GLU A 67 -9.97 -0.74 -14.18
CA GLU A 67 -10.68 -0.06 -13.10
C GLU A 67 -11.60 1.04 -13.66
N PRO A 68 -12.88 1.10 -13.23
CA PRO A 68 -13.86 2.04 -13.78
C PRO A 68 -13.62 3.49 -13.37
N THR A 69 -12.74 3.73 -12.39
CA THR A 69 -12.52 5.04 -11.76
C THR A 69 -11.08 5.18 -11.31
N ARG A 70 -10.58 6.42 -11.27
CA ARG A 70 -9.29 6.73 -10.64
C ARG A 70 -9.29 6.35 -9.16
N ARG A 71 -8.20 5.74 -8.69
CA ARG A 71 -8.02 5.30 -7.29
C ARG A 71 -8.06 6.42 -6.24
N GLY A 72 -7.80 7.67 -6.63
CA GLY A 72 -7.77 8.79 -5.69
C GLY A 72 -6.75 8.54 -4.56
N PRO A 73 -7.14 8.60 -3.27
CA PRO A 73 -6.22 8.31 -2.17
C PRO A 73 -5.78 6.84 -2.08
N TYR A 74 -6.58 5.88 -2.57
CA TYR A 74 -6.28 4.46 -2.42
C TYR A 74 -4.97 4.09 -3.10
N ALA A 75 -4.16 3.29 -2.38
CA ALA A 75 -2.84 2.85 -2.83
C ALA A 75 -1.83 4.00 -3.05
N GLY A 76 -2.18 5.23 -2.62
CA GLY A 76 -1.27 6.36 -2.50
C GLY A 76 -0.35 6.23 -1.28
N ALA A 77 0.20 7.36 -0.83
CA ALA A 77 1.05 7.42 0.35
C ALA A 77 0.50 8.44 1.36
N VAL A 78 0.56 8.08 2.65
CA VAL A 78 0.21 8.97 3.77
C VAL A 78 1.37 8.94 4.75
N GLY A 79 1.78 10.10 5.26
CA GLY A 79 2.96 10.21 6.11
C GLY A 79 3.41 11.65 6.29
N TYR A 80 4.69 11.83 6.57
CA TYR A 80 5.26 13.15 6.87
C TYR A 80 6.66 13.35 6.27
N PHE A 81 7.02 14.62 6.12
CA PHE A 81 8.38 15.09 5.92
C PHE A 81 8.76 16.00 7.08
N SER A 82 9.91 15.76 7.68
CA SER A 82 10.44 16.56 8.78
C SER A 82 11.43 17.60 8.26
N PHE A 83 11.51 18.75 8.93
CA PHE A 83 12.56 19.75 8.72
C PHE A 83 13.97 19.23 9.05
N SER A 84 14.07 18.13 9.80
CA SER A 84 15.33 17.42 10.06
C SER A 84 15.80 16.53 8.91
N GLY A 85 15.07 16.49 7.79
CA GLY A 85 15.40 15.66 6.63
C GLY A 85 14.87 14.22 6.71
N ASN A 86 14.06 13.89 7.71
CA ASN A 86 13.44 12.56 7.85
C ASN A 86 12.11 12.49 7.09
N MET A 87 11.75 11.29 6.64
CA MET A 87 10.47 10.99 6.02
C MET A 87 10.01 9.63 6.49
N ASP A 88 8.71 9.49 6.74
CA ASP A 88 8.05 8.20 6.90
C ASP A 88 6.72 8.22 6.15
N MET A 89 6.43 7.16 5.41
CA MET A 89 5.28 7.03 4.52
C MET A 89 4.74 5.62 4.60
N CYS A 90 3.43 5.48 4.83
CA CYS A 90 2.73 4.22 4.66
C CYS A 90 1.94 4.22 3.34
N ILE A 91 1.72 3.03 2.79
CA ILE A 91 0.79 2.87 1.66
C ILE A 91 -0.63 3.05 2.19
N ASN A 92 -1.42 3.85 1.48
CA ASN A 92 -2.79 4.16 1.88
C ASN A 92 -3.75 3.01 1.53
N ILE A 93 -3.70 1.95 2.34
CA ILE A 93 -4.59 0.79 2.33
C ILE A 93 -5.23 0.64 3.71
N ARG A 94 -6.36 -0.10 3.78
CA ARG A 94 -7.16 -0.21 5.01
C ARG A 94 -7.61 1.16 5.53
N THR A 95 -7.96 2.06 4.60
CA THR A 95 -8.37 3.44 4.89
C THR A 95 -9.80 3.67 4.44
N VAL A 96 -10.58 4.38 5.26
CA VAL A 96 -11.91 4.91 4.90
C VAL A 96 -11.76 6.37 4.47
N VAL A 97 -12.16 6.69 3.24
CA VAL A 97 -12.20 8.08 2.75
C VAL A 97 -13.63 8.58 2.91
N VAL A 98 -13.83 9.61 3.73
CA VAL A 98 -15.16 10.22 3.92
C VAL A 98 -15.25 11.51 3.12
N LYS A 99 -16.26 11.61 2.27
CA LYS A 99 -16.57 12.83 1.52
C LYS A 99 -18.06 13.12 1.63
N LYS A 100 -18.40 14.24 2.27
CA LYS A 100 -19.79 14.58 2.64
C LYS A 100 -20.39 13.47 3.51
N HIS A 101 -21.49 12.86 3.08
CA HIS A 101 -22.21 11.80 3.80
C HIS A 101 -21.94 10.42 3.19
N GLN A 102 -20.77 10.22 2.55
CA GLN A 102 -20.40 8.96 1.93
C GLN A 102 -19.00 8.53 2.39
N ALA A 103 -18.90 7.28 2.82
CA ALA A 103 -17.65 6.60 3.14
C ALA A 103 -17.26 5.70 1.97
N PHE A 104 -16.02 5.83 1.49
CA PHE A 104 -15.46 5.04 0.41
C PHE A 104 -14.39 4.11 0.98
N ILE A 105 -14.53 2.82 0.70
CA ILE A 105 -13.59 1.77 1.08
C ILE A 105 -13.15 1.07 -0.19
N GLN A 106 -11.84 0.98 -0.40
CA GLN A 106 -11.24 0.24 -1.51
C GLN A 106 -10.30 -0.84 -0.97
N ALA A 107 -10.38 -2.01 -1.58
CA ALA A 107 -9.55 -3.17 -1.30
C ALA A 107 -9.21 -3.87 -2.63
N GLY A 108 -8.11 -4.60 -2.63
CA GLY A 108 -7.59 -5.28 -3.82
C GLY A 108 -6.73 -6.47 -3.41
N ALA A 109 -6.43 -7.32 -4.39
CA ALA A 109 -5.61 -8.51 -4.24
C ALA A 109 -4.52 -8.54 -5.32
N GLY A 110 -3.44 -9.28 -5.05
CA GLY A 110 -2.33 -9.42 -5.98
C GLY A 110 -2.56 -10.62 -6.88
N ILE A 111 -2.72 -10.39 -8.18
CA ILE A 111 -3.02 -11.47 -9.12
C ILE A 111 -1.73 -12.06 -9.69
N VAL A 112 -1.58 -13.38 -9.58
CA VAL A 112 -0.52 -14.18 -10.19
C VAL A 112 -1.12 -15.23 -11.13
N ALA A 113 -0.28 -15.97 -11.85
CA ALA A 113 -0.73 -16.94 -12.87
C ALA A 113 -1.60 -18.06 -12.28
N ASP A 114 -1.37 -18.36 -11.02
CA ASP A 114 -1.92 -19.43 -10.20
C ASP A 114 -3.05 -18.93 -9.26
N SER A 115 -3.43 -17.65 -9.36
CA SER A 115 -4.56 -17.09 -8.62
C SER A 115 -5.89 -17.75 -9.00
N ASN A 116 -6.73 -17.99 -8.00
CA ASN A 116 -8.12 -18.42 -8.18
C ASN A 116 -9.05 -17.20 -8.05
N PRO A 117 -9.86 -16.87 -9.08
CA PRO A 117 -10.71 -15.66 -9.05
C PRO A 117 -11.64 -15.54 -7.84
N GLU A 118 -12.22 -16.65 -7.37
CA GLU A 118 -13.14 -16.66 -6.23
C GLU A 118 -12.38 -16.35 -4.93
N HIS A 119 -11.22 -16.97 -4.73
CA HIS A 119 -10.39 -16.72 -3.55
C HIS A 119 -9.87 -15.27 -3.51
N GLU A 120 -9.45 -14.72 -4.64
CA GLU A 120 -8.97 -13.33 -4.70
C GLU A 120 -10.09 -12.34 -4.37
N TYR A 121 -11.31 -12.59 -4.88
CA TYR A 121 -12.49 -11.79 -4.54
C TYR A 121 -12.80 -11.86 -3.03
N GLU A 122 -12.81 -13.05 -2.45
CA GLU A 122 -13.00 -13.25 -1.01
C GLU A 122 -11.93 -12.51 -0.19
N GLU A 123 -10.66 -12.53 -0.62
CA GLU A 123 -9.58 -11.79 0.02
C GLU A 123 -9.86 -10.28 0.03
N THR A 124 -10.36 -9.71 -1.08
CA THR A 124 -10.73 -8.28 -1.11
C THR A 124 -11.86 -7.95 -0.14
N CYS A 125 -12.89 -8.81 -0.06
CA CYS A 125 -13.98 -8.68 0.89
C CYS A 125 -13.47 -8.74 2.34
N ASN A 126 -12.62 -9.72 2.66
CA ASN A 126 -12.02 -9.90 3.98
C ASN A 126 -11.16 -8.69 4.39
N LYS A 127 -10.39 -8.12 3.44
CA LYS A 127 -9.61 -6.90 3.67
C LYS A 127 -10.49 -5.69 3.97
N ALA A 128 -11.64 -5.57 3.29
CA ALA A 128 -12.60 -4.50 3.45
C ALA A 128 -13.45 -4.61 4.73
N GLN A 129 -13.76 -5.84 5.16
CA GLN A 129 -14.68 -6.13 6.26
C GLN A 129 -14.31 -5.45 7.57
N ALA A 130 -13.01 -5.34 7.89
CA ALA A 130 -12.56 -4.68 9.12
C ALA A 130 -12.99 -3.20 9.17
N MET A 131 -12.90 -2.48 8.04
CA MET A 131 -13.32 -1.08 7.95
C MET A 131 -14.84 -0.94 7.97
N MET A 132 -15.55 -1.83 7.27
CA MET A 132 -17.02 -1.88 7.31
C MET A 132 -17.53 -2.07 8.75
N LYS A 133 -16.92 -3.01 9.48
CA LYS A 133 -17.24 -3.25 10.89
C LYS A 133 -16.91 -2.04 11.77
N ALA A 134 -15.79 -1.36 11.51
CA ALA A 134 -15.42 -0.15 12.26
C ALA A 134 -16.45 0.97 12.09
N ILE A 135 -16.99 1.16 10.87
CA ILE A 135 -18.07 2.13 10.62
C ILE A 135 -19.34 1.72 11.38
N GLN A 136 -19.76 0.45 11.27
CA GLN A 136 -20.96 -0.05 11.96
C GLN A 136 -20.88 0.13 13.48
N LEU A 137 -19.74 -0.18 14.09
CA LEU A 137 -19.51 0.02 15.53
C LEU A 137 -19.55 1.51 15.91
N ALA A 138 -18.96 2.37 15.07
CA ALA A 138 -19.00 3.82 15.32
C ALA A 138 -20.43 4.39 15.23
N GLU A 139 -21.28 3.84 14.36
CA GLU A 139 -22.70 4.22 14.24
C GLU A 139 -23.55 3.75 15.43
N GLN A 140 -23.23 2.57 16.00
CA GLN A 140 -23.93 2.02 17.17
C GLN A 140 -23.61 2.78 18.48
N GLY A 141 -22.55 3.58 18.48
CA GLY A 141 -22.05 4.27 19.67
C GLY A 141 -21.05 3.41 20.47
N LEU A 142 -20.12 4.07 21.14
CA LEU A 142 -19.22 3.45 22.11
C LEU A 142 -19.93 3.45 23.47
N GLU A 143 -20.72 2.40 23.76
CA GLU A 143 -21.09 2.08 25.16
C GLU A 143 -19.90 1.45 25.90
#